data_AF-A0A975SEB3-F1
#
_entry.id   AF-A0A975SEB3-F1
#
_cell.length_a   1.000
_cell.length_b   1.000
_cell.length_c   1.000
_cell.angle_alpha   90.00
_cell.angle_beta   90.00
_cell.angle_gamma   90.00
#
_symmetry.space_group_name_H-M   'P 1'
#
loop_
_entity.id
_entity.type
_entity.pdbx_description
1 polymer ?
#
loop_
_entity_poly.entity_id
_entity_poly.type
_entity_poly.pdbx_seq_one_letter_code
_entity_poly.pdbx_strand_id
1 'polypeptide(L)' 'MAISDAQKRATLKYLKDKTKQLAIRFYPADMELFEWLDAQDNKQGYIKQLIREDMERKKRD' A
#
# COMPACT_ATOMS: atom_id res chain seq x y z
N MET A 1 20.66 12.38 13.62
CA MET A 1 21.81 11.78 12.91
C MET A 1 21.52 11.84 11.42
N ALA A 2 22.44 12.35 10.58
CA ALA A 2 22.23 12.38 9.14
C ALA A 2 22.42 10.98 8.55
N ILE A 3 21.50 10.54 7.69
CA ILE A 3 21.59 9.24 6.97
C ILE A 3 22.76 9.33 6.00
N SER A 4 23.65 8.33 6.01
CA SER A 4 24.78 8.29 5.08
C SER A 4 24.34 7.91 3.66
N ASP A 5 25.13 8.29 2.66
CA ASP A 5 24.87 7.90 1.27
C ASP A 5 24.81 6.38 1.07
N ALA A 6 25.61 5.65 1.84
CA ALA A 6 25.59 4.18 1.84
C ALA A 6 24.25 3.64 2.33
N GLN A 7 23.70 4.19 3.42
CA GLN A 7 22.39 3.80 3.94
C GLN A 7 21.28 4.13 2.93
N LYS A 8 21.33 5.31 2.30
CA LYS A 8 20.37 5.71 1.25
C LYS A 8 20.37 4.74 0.07
N ARG A 9 21.54 4.35 -0.43
CA ARG A 9 21.68 3.36 -1.52
C ARG A 9 21.14 1.99 -1.12
N ALA A 10 21.42 1.54 0.10
CA ALA A 10 20.91 0.27 0.60
C ALA A 10 19.38 0.25 0.68
N THR A 11 18.76 1.31 1.19
CA THR A 11 17.29 1.45 1.24
C THR A 11 16.68 1.42 -0.16
N LEU A 12 17.24 2.19 -1.11
CA LEU A 12 16.75 2.22 -2.49
C LEU A 12 16.85 0.85 -3.17
N LYS A 13 17.95 0.12 -2.95
CA LYS A 13 18.12 -1.24 -3.47
C LYS A 13 17.05 -2.18 -2.92
N TYR A 14 16.80 -2.16 -1.61
CA TYR A 14 15.75 -2.98 -1.00
C TYR A 14 14.37 -2.66 -1.56
N LEU A 15 14.01 -1.37 -1.63
CA LEU A 15 12.72 -0.94 -2.17
C LEU A 15 12.54 -1.42 -3.62
N LYS A 16 13.57 -1.26 -4.46
CA LYS A 16 13.55 -1.72 -5.85
C LYS A 16 13.42 -3.24 -5.98
N ASP A 17 14.21 -3.99 -5.21
CA ASP A 17 14.37 -5.43 -5.42
C ASP A 17 13.34 -6.27 -4.65
N LYS A 18 12.83 -5.77 -3.53
CA LYS A 18 12.03 -6.55 -2.57
C LYS A 18 10.61 -6.06 -2.39
N THR A 19 10.26 -4.89 -2.93
CA THR A 19 8.90 -4.35 -2.80
C THR A 19 8.25 -4.16 -4.16
N LYS A 20 6.92 -4.20 -4.19
CA LYS A 20 6.12 -3.81 -5.34
C LYS A 20 5.20 -2.69 -4.88
N GLN A 21 5.25 -1.56 -5.58
CA GLN A 21 4.40 -0.41 -5.30
C GLN A 21 3.35 -0.30 -6.40
N LEU A 22 2.11 -0.03 -5.99
CA LEU A 22 1.01 0.31 -6.88
C LEU A 22 0.60 1.76 -6.58
N ALA A 23 0.39 2.56 -7.63
CA ALA A 23 -0.20 3.89 -7.52
C ALA A 23 -1.62 3.83 -8.09
N ILE A 24 -2.59 4.29 -7.30
CA ILE A 24 -4.01 4.32 -7.67
C ILE A 24 -4.44 5.79 -7.76
N ARG A 25 -5.18 6.15 -8.82
CA ARG A 25 -5.84 7.46 -8.92
C ARG A 25 -7.31 7.30 -8.58
N PHE A 26 -7.82 8.18 -7.73
CA PHE A 26 -9.24 8.33 -7.47
C PHE A 26 -9.75 9.48 -8.33
N TYR A 27 -10.74 9.23 -9.17
CA TYR A 27 -11.37 10.26 -9.99
C TYR A 27 -12.52 10.92 -9.20
N PRO A 28 -13.11 12.02 -9.69
CA PRO A 28 -14.22 12.68 -8.98
C PRO A 28 -15.38 11.74 -8.59
N ALA A 29 -15.65 10.71 -9.39
CA ALA A 29 -16.67 9.70 -9.10
C ALA A 29 -16.30 8.76 -7.94
N ASP A 30 -15.01 8.62 -7.64
CA ASP A 30 -14.47 7.73 -6.61
C ASP A 30 -14.12 8.48 -5.32
N MET A 31 -14.46 9.77 -5.21
CA MET A 31 -14.04 10.60 -4.09
C MET A 31 -14.54 10.06 -2.76
N GLU A 32 -15.74 9.50 -2.71
CA GLU A 32 -16.24 8.85 -1.50
C GLU A 32 -15.35 7.68 -1.06
N LEU A 33 -14.81 6.88 -2.00
CA LEU A 33 -13.88 5.80 -1.71
C LEU A 33 -12.55 6.32 -1.17
N PHE A 34 -12.08 7.46 -1.71
CA PHE A 34 -10.89 8.14 -1.22
C PHE A 34 -11.09 8.62 0.21
N GLU A 35 -12.17 9.34 0.50
CA GLU A 35 -12.48 9.84 1.85
C GLU A 35 -12.62 8.69 2.85
N TRP A 36 -13.28 7.59 2.45
CA TRP A 36 -13.39 6.40 3.28
C TRP A 36 -12.03 5.78 3.62
N LEU A 37 -11.17 5.64 2.61
CA LEU A 37 -9.80 5.16 2.83
C LEU A 37 -9.00 6.15 3.68
N ASP A 38 -9.19 7.46 3.48
CA ASP A 38 -8.44 8.49 4.17
C ASP A 38 -8.71 8.52 5.67
N ALA A 39 -9.97 8.27 6.05
CA ALA A 39 -10.39 8.14 7.45
C ALA A 39 -9.75 6.96 8.20
N GLN A 40 -9.10 6.02 7.52
CA GLN A 40 -8.46 4.86 8.17
C GLN A 40 -7.08 5.24 8.74
N ASP A 41 -6.82 4.88 10.01
CA ASP A 41 -5.53 5.09 10.68
C ASP A 41 -4.36 4.47 9.91
N ASN A 42 -4.58 3.30 9.30
CA ASN A 42 -3.60 2.61 8.47
C ASN A 42 -4.20 2.15 7.13
N LYS A 43 -4.21 3.07 6.17
CA LYS A 43 -4.63 2.86 4.78
C LYS A 43 -4.03 1.61 4.13
N GLN A 44 -2.72 1.40 4.26
CA GLN A 44 -2.04 0.25 3.65
C GLN A 44 -2.46 -1.06 4.30
N GLY A 45 -2.60 -1.07 5.63
CA GLY A 45 -3.07 -2.22 6.39
C GLY A 45 -4.50 -2.59 6.01
N TYR A 46 -5.38 -1.60 5.96
CA TYR A 46 -6.77 -1.73 5.57
C TYR A 46 -6.92 -2.39 4.19
N ILE A 47 -6.27 -1.84 3.15
CA ILE A 47 -6.32 -2.42 1.79
C ILE A 47 -5.79 -3.85 1.77
N LYS A 48 -4.66 -4.13 2.43
CA LYS A 48 -4.09 -5.49 2.46
C LYS A 48 -4.99 -6.47 3.20
N GLN A 49 -5.74 -6.02 4.20
CA GLN A 49 -6.72 -6.86 4.89
C GLN A 49 -7.87 -7.21 3.96
N LEU A 50 -8.47 -6.22 3.29
CA LEU A 50 -9.55 -6.46 2.32
C LEU A 50 -9.13 -7.45 1.22
N ILE A 51 -7.91 -7.33 0.69
CA ILE A 51 -7.38 -8.27 -0.31
C ILE A 51 -7.25 -9.68 0.26
N ARG A 52 -6.74 -9.84 1.50
CA ARG A 52 -6.65 -11.16 2.13
C ARG A 52 -8.02 -11.78 2.34
N GLU A 53 -8.99 -11.00 2.80
CA GLU A 53 -10.36 -11.47 2.98
C GLU A 53 -11.00 -11.89 1.65
N ASP A 54 -10.80 -11.12 0.56
CA ASP A 54 -11.25 -11.51 -0.79
C ASP A 54 -10.62 -12.83 -1.25
N MET A 55 -9.31 -12.98 -1.06
CA MET A 55 -8.60 -14.23 -1.39
C MET A 55 -9.14 -15.43 -0.61
N GLU A 56 -9.43 -15.27 0.69
CA GLU A 56 -9.96 -16.35 1.52
C GLU A 56 -11.40 -16.71 1.17
N ARG A 57 -12.23 -15.74 0.77
CA ARG A 57 -13.58 -16.02 0.26
C ARG A 57 -13.52 -16.88 -1.00
N LYS A 58 -12.67 -16.52 -1.96
CA LYS A 58 -12.49 -17.28 -3.22
C LYS A 58 -11.94 -18.70 -3.04
N LYS A 59 -11.25 -18.99 -1.94
CA LYS A 59 -10.75 -20.35 -1.65
C LYS A 59 -11.80 -21.27 -1.04
N ARG A 60 -12.89 -20.70 -0.50
CA ARG A 60 -13.95 -21.45 0.18
C ARG A 60 -15.08 -21.86 -0.78
N ASP A 61 -15.10 -21.28 -1.97
CA ASP A 61 -15.95 -21.64 -3.11
C ASP A 61 -15.28 -22.76 -3.95
#